data_AF-A0A819JUQ8-F1
#
_entry.id   AF-A0A819JUQ8-F1
#
_cell.length_a   1.000
_cell.length_b   1.000
_cell.length_c   1.000
_cell.angle_alpha   90.00
_cell.angle_beta   90.00
_cell.angle_gamma   90.00
#
_symmetry.space_group_name_H-M   'P 1'
#
loop_
_entity.id
_entity.type
_entity.pdbx_description
1 polymer ?
#
loop_
_entity_poly.entity_id
_entity_poly.type
_entity_poly.pdbx_seq_one_letter_code
_entity_poly.pdbx_strand_id
1 'polypeptide(L)'
;MLSHENLLATAKGHLMRLDKANIKSPLTDRHCSFLPMAHIYERFILLQALLRGTQLVFCPAPEKLPNYLSIVKPSQASVVPRVLNKVYDAIMTEVSKSKIKKFLVQQALREQPSFLSHFAFRKVKNLFGNEVKVMITGAAPITPDVMHFFRIALNIPIMEGYGQTESAGAGTSTHPTDMSYGTIGSPVPVVEIKLIDVPGTTYRSEMNQGEVCIRGPSVFKGYYGDEAKTMEVLDKDGWLHTGDVGEWASNGALRIIDRTKHIFKLCQGKYIAPERLEDIYIRSRWVAQIFIDGISTETTVVAIVIPDEEYVRKNFQSIATETAFADLCKNEKLKEIILSDLKRLSEKYKLKTYQTLSNIYLHPELFSQNNGLLTVTLKTRRANARKHFQSIIKSLYQVDPTTASRVS
;
A
#
# COMPACT_ATOMS: atom_id res chain seq x y z
N MET A 1 2.69 23.35 -6.19
CA MET A 1 3.06 23.90 -7.50
C MET A 1 4.34 23.24 -7.95
N LEU A 2 4.26 22.38 -8.96
CA LEU A 2 5.43 21.70 -9.52
C LEU A 2 5.99 22.50 -10.69
N SER A 3 7.29 22.78 -10.66
CA SER A 3 8.03 23.39 -11.75
C SER A 3 8.50 22.33 -12.76
N HIS A 4 8.96 22.78 -13.93
CA HIS A 4 9.62 21.89 -14.90
C HIS A 4 10.90 21.28 -14.32
N GLU A 5 11.66 22.06 -13.56
CA GLU A 5 12.85 21.58 -12.85
C GLU A 5 12.49 20.44 -11.90
N ASN A 6 11.41 20.57 -11.11
CA ASN A 6 10.99 19.51 -10.18
C ASN A 6 10.75 18.19 -10.89
N LEU A 7 10.00 18.23 -11.98
CA LEU A 7 9.65 17.04 -12.76
C LEU A 7 10.88 16.45 -13.46
N LEU A 8 11.70 17.28 -14.11
CA LEU A 8 12.87 16.84 -14.86
C LEU A 8 13.99 16.29 -13.96
N ALA A 9 14.28 16.95 -12.83
CA ALA A 9 15.29 16.51 -11.90
C ALA A 9 14.92 15.14 -11.31
N THR A 10 13.67 14.98 -10.86
CA THR A 10 13.16 13.73 -10.30
C THR A 10 13.17 12.60 -11.33
N ALA A 11 12.69 12.86 -12.56
CA ALA A 11 12.71 11.89 -13.64
C ALA A 11 14.15 11.47 -13.99
N LYS A 12 15.08 12.41 -14.19
CA LYS A 12 16.49 12.10 -14.48
C LYS A 12 17.16 11.34 -13.34
N GLY A 13 16.96 11.76 -12.09
CA GLY A 13 17.53 11.11 -10.92
C GLY A 13 17.12 9.64 -10.81
N HIS A 14 15.83 9.34 -11.03
CA HIS A 14 15.36 7.97 -11.07
C HIS A 14 15.89 7.19 -12.28
N LEU A 15 15.93 7.80 -13.46
CA LEU A 15 16.49 7.19 -14.67
C LEU A 15 17.95 6.76 -14.48
N MET A 16 18.78 7.56 -13.79
CA MET A 16 20.17 7.21 -13.49
C MET A 16 20.32 5.86 -12.76
N ARG A 17 19.32 5.45 -11.96
CA ARG A 17 19.32 4.15 -11.27
C ARG A 17 19.02 2.99 -12.22
N LEU A 18 17.99 3.16 -13.03
CA LEU A 18 17.62 2.17 -14.05
C LEU A 18 18.74 2.00 -15.10
N ASP A 19 19.42 3.10 -15.44
CA ASP A 19 20.56 3.13 -16.36
C ASP A 19 21.72 2.27 -15.87
N LYS A 20 22.08 2.39 -14.57
CA LYS A 20 23.13 1.58 -13.95
C LYS A 20 22.83 0.08 -13.94
N ALA A 21 21.55 -0.30 -13.99
CA ALA A 21 21.15 -1.70 -14.02
C ALA A 21 21.15 -2.31 -15.44
N ASN A 22 21.56 -1.55 -16.48
CA ASN A 22 21.53 -1.97 -17.90
C ASN A 22 20.14 -2.44 -18.38
N ILE A 23 19.06 -1.95 -17.76
CA ILE A 23 17.69 -2.26 -18.13
C ILE A 23 17.25 -1.26 -19.20
N LYS A 24 17.79 -1.38 -20.40
CA LYS A 24 17.44 -0.51 -21.54
C LYS A 24 17.34 -1.28 -22.85
N SER A 25 16.32 -0.96 -23.63
CA SER A 25 16.37 -1.12 -25.08
C SER A 25 15.70 0.10 -25.73
N PRO A 26 16.48 1.16 -26.00
CA PRO A 26 15.94 2.38 -26.62
C PRO A 26 15.17 2.02 -27.90
N LEU A 27 14.05 2.72 -28.16
CA LEU A 27 13.16 2.58 -29.32
C LEU A 27 12.30 1.30 -29.41
N THR A 28 12.56 0.26 -28.62
CA THR A 28 11.69 -0.93 -28.54
C THR A 28 10.92 -1.02 -27.23
N ASP A 29 11.31 -0.23 -26.23
CA ASP A 29 10.61 -0.16 -24.96
C ASP A 29 9.20 0.43 -25.14
N ARG A 30 8.21 -0.22 -24.52
CA ARG A 30 6.79 0.12 -24.58
C ARG A 30 6.24 0.29 -23.18
N HIS A 31 5.42 1.32 -22.98
CA HIS A 31 4.70 1.57 -21.74
C HIS A 31 3.19 1.62 -22.00
N CYS A 32 2.44 0.89 -21.18
CA CYS A 32 0.97 0.93 -21.18
C CYS A 32 0.50 1.88 -20.08
N SER A 33 0.09 3.09 -20.47
CA SER A 33 -0.42 4.13 -19.58
C SER A 33 -1.87 3.82 -19.21
N PHE A 34 -2.14 3.51 -17.94
CA PHE A 34 -3.49 3.24 -17.44
C PHE A 34 -3.81 3.98 -16.14
N LEU A 35 -2.82 4.58 -15.49
CA LEU A 35 -3.04 5.41 -14.32
C LEU A 35 -3.57 6.79 -14.77
N PRO A 36 -4.37 7.48 -13.95
CA PRO A 36 -4.84 8.82 -14.29
C PRO A 36 -3.69 9.81 -14.48
N MET A 37 -3.68 10.56 -15.59
CA MET A 37 -2.67 11.61 -15.85
C MET A 37 -2.71 12.77 -14.85
N ALA A 38 -3.78 12.89 -14.06
CA ALA A 38 -3.84 13.83 -12.94
C ALA A 38 -2.92 13.42 -11.78
N HIS A 39 -2.54 12.14 -11.69
CA HIS A 39 -1.71 11.61 -10.62
C HIS A 39 -0.23 11.82 -10.93
N ILE A 40 0.55 12.32 -9.97
CA ILE A 40 1.98 12.62 -10.14
C ILE A 40 2.79 11.39 -10.59
N TYR A 41 2.44 10.21 -10.08
CA TYR A 41 3.13 8.97 -10.44
C TYR A 41 3.07 8.70 -11.95
N GLU A 42 1.90 8.88 -12.57
CA GLU A 42 1.78 8.68 -14.02
C GLU A 42 2.53 9.76 -14.80
N ARG A 43 2.40 11.03 -14.40
CA ARG A 43 3.14 12.13 -15.05
C ARG A 43 4.66 11.91 -15.04
N PHE A 44 5.17 11.41 -13.91
CA PHE A 44 6.57 11.06 -13.75
C PHE A 44 7.00 9.92 -14.68
N ILE A 45 6.21 8.85 -14.80
CA ILE A 45 6.50 7.73 -15.71
C ILE A 45 6.43 8.17 -17.18
N LEU A 46 5.43 8.96 -17.56
CA LEU A 46 5.30 9.51 -18.91
C LEU A 46 6.53 10.37 -19.27
N LEU A 47 6.99 11.22 -18.35
CA LEU A 47 8.18 12.04 -18.57
C LEU A 47 9.43 11.19 -18.77
N GLN A 48 9.60 10.12 -17.99
CA GLN A 48 10.70 9.18 -18.17
C GLN A 48 10.65 8.46 -19.52
N ALA A 49 9.46 8.02 -19.91
CA ALA A 49 9.22 7.37 -21.19
C ALA A 49 9.60 8.30 -22.35
N LEU A 50 9.18 9.57 -22.29
CA LEU A 50 9.55 10.59 -23.28
C LEU A 50 11.06 10.84 -23.34
N LEU A 51 11.73 10.97 -22.19
CA LEU A 51 13.19 11.15 -22.11
C LEU A 51 13.99 9.95 -22.67
N ARG A 52 13.38 8.77 -22.73
CA ARG A 52 13.99 7.53 -23.26
C ARG A 52 13.57 7.17 -24.68
N GLY A 53 12.62 7.88 -25.27
CA GLY A 53 12.00 7.47 -26.55
C GLY A 53 11.20 6.17 -26.45
N THR A 54 10.60 5.89 -25.28
CA THR A 54 9.69 4.76 -25.06
C THR A 54 8.35 5.02 -25.76
N GLN A 55 7.80 4.00 -26.42
CA GLN A 55 6.48 4.08 -27.05
C GLN A 55 5.39 4.10 -25.97
N LEU A 56 4.52 5.10 -26.02
CA LEU A 56 3.41 5.28 -25.09
C LEU A 56 2.10 4.78 -25.72
N VAL A 57 1.44 3.83 -25.06
CA VAL A 57 0.11 3.37 -25.44
C VAL A 57 -0.86 3.64 -24.30
N PHE A 58 -1.92 4.40 -24.58
CA PHE A 58 -2.93 4.76 -23.59
C PHE A 58 -4.03 3.70 -23.53
N CYS A 59 -4.18 3.09 -22.36
CA CYS A 59 -5.31 2.25 -22.04
C CYS A 59 -6.49 3.15 -21.62
N PRO A 60 -7.64 3.06 -22.30
CA PRO A 60 -8.74 4.00 -22.08
C PRO A 60 -9.48 3.77 -20.76
N ALA A 61 -9.37 2.59 -20.15
CA ALA A 61 -10.01 2.26 -18.88
C ALA A 61 -9.28 1.14 -18.14
N PRO A 62 -9.14 1.19 -16.79
CA PRO A 62 -8.42 0.17 -16.01
C PRO A 62 -8.95 -1.26 -16.20
N GLU A 63 -10.24 -1.44 -16.47
CA GLU A 63 -10.87 -2.75 -16.67
C GLU A 63 -10.39 -3.42 -17.97
N LYS A 64 -9.94 -2.63 -18.95
CA LYS A 64 -9.39 -3.12 -20.23
C LYS A 64 -7.90 -3.44 -20.14
N LEU A 65 -7.25 -3.14 -19.01
CA LEU A 65 -5.81 -3.33 -18.82
C LEU A 65 -5.33 -4.75 -19.17
N PRO A 66 -5.99 -5.85 -18.74
CA PRO A 66 -5.52 -7.20 -19.08
C PRO A 66 -5.41 -7.44 -20.59
N ASN A 67 -6.38 -6.94 -21.36
CA ASN A 67 -6.37 -7.07 -22.82
C ASN A 67 -5.26 -6.21 -23.42
N TYR A 68 -5.11 -4.96 -22.95
CA TYR A 68 -4.06 -4.05 -23.43
C TYR A 68 -2.65 -4.56 -23.12
N LEU A 69 -2.40 -5.18 -21.96
CA LEU A 69 -1.09 -5.72 -21.62
C LEU A 69 -0.63 -6.80 -22.63
N SER A 70 -1.55 -7.63 -23.13
CA SER A 70 -1.22 -8.66 -24.12
C SER A 70 -0.94 -8.12 -25.53
N ILE A 71 -1.53 -6.97 -25.88
CA ILE A 71 -1.31 -6.28 -27.16
C ILE A 71 -0.03 -5.45 -27.09
N VAL A 72 0.08 -4.60 -26.06
CA VAL A 72 1.18 -3.64 -25.89
C VAL A 72 2.47 -4.36 -25.52
N LYS A 73 2.39 -5.46 -24.76
CA LYS A 73 3.56 -6.19 -24.25
C LYS A 73 4.61 -5.22 -23.68
N PRO A 74 4.26 -4.48 -22.62
CA PRO A 74 5.11 -3.40 -22.12
C PRO A 74 6.45 -3.97 -21.65
N SER A 75 7.53 -3.22 -21.85
CA SER A 75 8.85 -3.59 -21.34
C SER A 75 9.09 -3.10 -19.91
N GLN A 76 8.32 -2.09 -19.48
CA GLN A 76 8.32 -1.56 -18.13
C GLN A 76 6.88 -1.48 -17.62
N ALA A 77 6.65 -2.02 -16.43
CA ALA A 77 5.34 -2.00 -15.79
C ALA A 77 5.36 -1.11 -14.55
N SER A 78 4.53 -0.08 -14.54
CA SER A 78 4.27 0.74 -13.36
C SER A 78 2.94 0.30 -12.77
N VAL A 79 2.95 -0.25 -11.56
CA VAL A 79 1.76 -0.82 -10.92
C VAL A 79 1.60 -0.29 -9.51
N VAL A 80 0.37 -0.36 -9.00
CA VAL A 80 0.10 -0.09 -7.58
C VAL A 80 -0.06 -1.42 -6.83
N PRO A 81 0.30 -1.51 -5.54
CA PRO A 81 0.25 -2.76 -4.80
C PRO A 81 -1.11 -3.45 -4.84
N ARG A 82 -2.21 -2.68 -4.85
CA ARG A 82 -3.58 -3.22 -4.93
C ARG A 82 -3.79 -4.10 -6.16
N VAL A 83 -3.22 -3.74 -7.31
CA VAL A 83 -3.33 -4.53 -8.55
C VAL A 83 -2.57 -5.85 -8.39
N LEU A 84 -1.34 -5.81 -7.86
CA LEU A 84 -0.55 -7.00 -7.60
C LEU A 84 -1.20 -7.92 -6.57
N ASN A 85 -1.74 -7.38 -5.48
CA ASN A 85 -2.46 -8.16 -4.46
C ASN A 85 -3.66 -8.87 -5.07
N LYS A 86 -4.51 -8.18 -5.83
CA LYS A 86 -5.67 -8.79 -6.50
C LYS A 86 -5.26 -9.93 -7.44
N VAL A 87 -4.22 -9.72 -8.25
CA VAL A 87 -3.71 -10.76 -9.16
C VAL A 87 -3.15 -11.94 -8.38
N TYR A 88 -2.39 -11.68 -7.30
CA TYR A 88 -1.87 -12.72 -6.41
C TYR A 88 -2.99 -13.54 -5.78
N ASP A 89 -4.03 -12.90 -5.24
CA ASP A 89 -5.15 -13.58 -4.58
C ASP A 89 -5.97 -14.43 -5.56
N ALA A 90 -6.19 -13.93 -6.77
CA ALA A 90 -6.84 -14.69 -7.85
C ALA A 90 -6.04 -15.93 -8.22
N ILE A 91 -4.71 -15.80 -8.38
CA ILE A 91 -3.81 -16.93 -8.67
C ILE A 91 -3.83 -17.94 -7.52
N MET A 92 -3.63 -17.49 -6.28
CA MET A 92 -3.58 -18.37 -5.12
C MET A 92 -4.90 -19.10 -4.88
N THR A 93 -6.03 -18.45 -5.18
CA THR A 93 -7.36 -19.07 -5.15
C THR A 93 -7.47 -20.18 -6.19
N GLU A 94 -7.09 -19.93 -7.44
CA GLU A 94 -7.11 -20.95 -8.50
C GLU A 94 -6.14 -22.12 -8.23
N VAL A 95 -4.95 -21.81 -7.72
CA VAL A 95 -3.94 -22.81 -7.35
C VAL A 95 -4.43 -23.68 -6.17
N SER A 96 -5.15 -23.09 -5.22
CA SER A 96 -5.68 -23.83 -4.06
C SER A 96 -6.72 -24.90 -4.40
N LYS A 97 -7.35 -24.83 -5.58
CA LYS A 97 -8.31 -25.83 -6.06
C LYS A 97 -7.67 -27.19 -6.38
N SER A 98 -6.35 -27.25 -6.54
CA SER A 98 -5.63 -28.48 -6.86
C SER A 98 -4.39 -28.64 -5.98
N LYS A 99 -4.31 -29.74 -5.23
CA LYS A 99 -3.15 -30.08 -4.39
C LYS A 99 -1.86 -30.16 -5.22
N ILE A 100 -1.95 -30.66 -6.46
CA ILE A 100 -0.82 -30.75 -7.39
C ILE A 100 -0.38 -29.35 -7.83
N LYS A 101 -1.30 -28.49 -8.29
CA LYS A 101 -0.96 -27.09 -8.65
C LYS A 101 -0.32 -26.36 -7.48
N LYS A 102 -0.87 -26.54 -6.27
CA LYS A 102 -0.34 -25.94 -5.03
C LYS A 102 1.08 -26.41 -4.74
N PHE A 103 1.33 -27.72 -4.83
CA PHE A 103 2.66 -28.29 -4.65
C PHE A 103 3.65 -27.73 -5.67
N LEU A 104 3.30 -27.73 -6.96
CA LEU A 104 4.15 -27.21 -8.03
C LEU A 104 4.50 -25.73 -7.84
N VAL A 105 3.52 -24.88 -7.50
CA VAL A 105 3.76 -23.45 -7.23
C VAL A 105 4.64 -23.27 -6.00
N GLN A 106 4.41 -24.01 -4.93
CA GLN A 106 5.23 -23.92 -3.72
C GLN A 106 6.67 -24.38 -3.96
N GLN A 107 6.87 -25.45 -4.75
CA GLN A 107 8.19 -25.92 -5.13
C GLN A 107 8.89 -24.92 -6.06
N ALA A 108 8.18 -24.40 -7.06
CA ALA A 108 8.68 -23.36 -7.97
C ALA A 108 9.07 -22.06 -7.26
N LEU A 109 8.40 -21.71 -6.15
CA LEU A 109 8.79 -20.57 -5.30
C LEU A 109 10.08 -20.85 -4.52
N ARG A 110 10.36 -22.10 -4.15
CA ARG A 110 11.55 -22.49 -3.37
C ARG A 110 12.82 -22.63 -4.23
N GLU A 111 12.72 -23.16 -5.44
CA GLU A 111 13.87 -23.53 -6.29
C GLU A 111 14.44 -22.35 -7.13
N GLN A 112 14.42 -21.11 -6.62
CA GLN A 112 14.77 -19.92 -7.41
C GLN A 112 16.17 -19.92 -8.05
N PRO A 113 16.31 -19.55 -9.34
CA PRO A 113 15.39 -19.74 -10.47
C PRO A 113 15.60 -21.11 -11.17
N SER A 114 14.51 -21.81 -11.53
CA SER A 114 14.56 -23.16 -12.17
C SER A 114 13.63 -23.33 -13.38
N PHE A 115 13.83 -24.38 -14.19
CA PHE A 115 12.95 -24.74 -15.33
C PHE A 115 11.49 -24.93 -14.90
N LEU A 116 11.26 -25.49 -13.72
CA LEU A 116 9.93 -25.68 -13.14
C LEU A 116 9.20 -24.34 -12.94
N SER A 117 9.91 -23.33 -12.45
CA SER A 117 9.36 -21.98 -12.26
C SER A 117 8.91 -21.33 -13.57
N HIS A 118 9.66 -21.55 -14.66
CA HIS A 118 9.31 -21.02 -15.98
C HIS A 118 7.96 -21.58 -16.48
N PHE A 119 7.74 -22.89 -16.35
CA PHE A 119 6.50 -23.53 -16.78
C PHE A 119 5.33 -23.17 -15.86
N ALA A 120 5.54 -23.25 -14.53
CA ALA A 120 4.51 -22.98 -13.53
C ALA A 120 3.92 -21.57 -13.64
N PHE A 121 4.75 -20.57 -13.99
CA PHE A 121 4.36 -19.17 -14.05
C PHE A 121 4.14 -18.62 -15.46
N ARG A 122 4.15 -19.45 -16.51
CA ARG A 122 3.92 -19.00 -17.89
C ARG A 122 2.64 -18.18 -18.06
N LYS A 123 1.54 -18.60 -17.42
CA LYS A 123 0.27 -17.86 -17.45
C LYS A 123 0.37 -16.49 -16.78
N VAL A 124 1.17 -16.38 -15.70
CA VAL A 124 1.40 -15.12 -14.99
C VAL A 124 2.23 -14.17 -15.85
N LYS A 125 3.30 -14.66 -16.48
CA LYS A 125 4.09 -13.86 -17.43
C LYS A 125 3.24 -13.36 -18.59
N ASN A 126 2.38 -14.22 -19.14
CA ASN A 126 1.49 -13.87 -20.25
C ASN A 126 0.53 -12.73 -19.89
N LEU A 127 0.06 -12.67 -18.63
CA LEU A 127 -0.83 -11.60 -18.15
C LEU A 127 -0.20 -10.20 -18.31
N PHE A 128 1.13 -10.12 -18.17
CA PHE A 128 1.90 -8.90 -18.34
C PHE A 128 2.54 -8.77 -19.74
N GLY A 129 2.15 -9.64 -20.69
CA GLY A 129 2.62 -9.57 -22.08
C GLY A 129 4.01 -10.15 -22.34
N ASN A 130 4.62 -10.88 -21.39
CA ASN A 130 5.91 -11.58 -21.49
C ASN A 130 7.19 -10.77 -21.77
N GLU A 131 7.08 -9.48 -22.08
CA GLU A 131 8.23 -8.65 -22.45
C GLU A 131 8.65 -7.66 -21.35
N VAL A 132 7.97 -7.68 -20.20
CA VAL A 132 8.34 -6.85 -19.04
C VAL A 132 9.74 -7.24 -18.57
N LYS A 133 10.62 -6.25 -18.44
CA LYS A 133 12.01 -6.36 -17.97
C LYS A 133 12.17 -5.86 -16.54
N VAL A 134 11.32 -4.92 -16.12
CA VAL A 134 11.32 -4.34 -14.77
C VAL A 134 9.92 -3.86 -14.41
N MET A 135 9.62 -3.94 -13.12
CA MET A 135 8.37 -3.41 -12.56
C MET A 135 8.67 -2.43 -11.43
N ILE A 136 7.90 -1.35 -11.35
CA ILE A 136 7.97 -0.37 -10.26
C ILE A 136 6.62 -0.34 -9.57
N THR A 137 6.63 -0.49 -8.25
CA THR A 137 5.46 -0.35 -7.39
C THR A 137 5.64 0.80 -6.41
N GLY A 138 4.58 1.52 -6.10
CA GLY A 138 4.60 2.65 -5.17
C GLY A 138 3.20 3.12 -4.79
N ALA A 139 3.12 4.29 -4.18
CA ALA A 139 1.89 4.93 -3.65
C ALA A 139 1.24 4.24 -2.43
N ALA A 140 1.52 2.97 -2.19
CA ALA A 140 1.14 2.22 -1.00
C ALA A 140 2.18 1.10 -0.71
N PRO A 141 2.18 0.51 0.49
CA PRO A 141 3.06 -0.61 0.82
C PRO A 141 2.69 -1.92 0.08
N ILE A 142 3.69 -2.72 -0.25
CA ILE A 142 3.51 -4.10 -0.75
C ILE A 142 4.12 -5.10 0.24
N THR A 143 3.52 -6.29 0.39
CA THR A 143 4.10 -7.31 1.28
C THR A 143 5.28 -8.05 0.69
N PRO A 144 6.19 -8.53 1.55
CA PRO A 144 7.24 -9.47 1.17
C PRO A 144 6.71 -10.69 0.39
N ASP A 145 5.62 -11.32 0.84
CA ASP A 145 5.08 -12.53 0.18
C ASP A 145 4.65 -12.27 -1.27
N VAL A 146 3.99 -11.14 -1.53
CA VAL A 146 3.50 -10.76 -2.86
C VAL A 146 4.67 -10.34 -3.74
N MET A 147 5.58 -9.52 -3.20
CA MET A 147 6.77 -9.07 -3.92
C MET A 147 7.69 -10.25 -4.28
N HIS A 148 7.89 -11.18 -3.34
CA HIS A 148 8.60 -12.44 -3.54
C HIS A 148 7.94 -13.25 -4.66
N PHE A 149 6.64 -13.50 -4.57
CA PHE A 149 5.92 -14.24 -5.60
C PHE A 149 6.10 -13.65 -7.01
N PHE A 150 5.93 -12.34 -7.20
CA PHE A 150 6.02 -11.75 -8.55
C PHE A 150 7.45 -11.65 -9.07
N ARG A 151 8.46 -11.38 -8.22
CA ARG A 151 9.87 -11.41 -8.63
C ARG A 151 10.23 -12.75 -9.25
N ILE A 152 9.73 -13.82 -8.64
CA ILE A 152 9.89 -15.21 -9.10
C ILE A 152 9.08 -15.47 -10.35
N ALA A 153 7.77 -15.21 -10.28
CA ALA A 153 6.83 -15.60 -11.32
C ALA A 153 7.13 -14.90 -12.65
N LEU A 154 7.59 -13.65 -12.59
CA LEU A 154 7.99 -12.88 -13.75
C LEU A 154 9.48 -13.05 -14.09
N ASN A 155 10.31 -13.42 -13.12
CA ASN A 155 11.77 -13.46 -13.23
C ASN A 155 12.35 -12.09 -13.64
N ILE A 156 11.90 -11.04 -12.96
CA ILE A 156 12.32 -9.65 -13.18
C ILE A 156 12.54 -8.93 -11.85
N PRO A 157 13.37 -7.88 -11.83
CA PRO A 157 13.40 -6.94 -10.71
C PRO A 157 12.04 -6.25 -10.53
N ILE A 158 11.59 -6.21 -9.28
CA ILE A 158 10.46 -5.39 -8.84
C ILE A 158 11.01 -4.38 -7.84
N MET A 159 10.91 -3.11 -8.19
CA MET A 159 11.38 -1.98 -7.39
C MET A 159 10.21 -1.40 -6.59
N GLU A 160 10.47 -0.97 -5.37
CA GLU A 160 9.52 -0.25 -4.54
C GLU A 160 9.98 1.21 -4.43
N GLY A 161 9.10 2.13 -4.79
CA GLY A 161 9.34 3.57 -4.79
C GLY A 161 8.44 4.28 -3.79
N TYR A 162 9.01 5.27 -3.10
CA TYR A 162 8.27 6.17 -2.22
C TYR A 162 8.48 7.62 -2.66
N GLY A 163 7.39 8.37 -2.60
CA GLY A 163 7.35 9.79 -2.89
C GLY A 163 5.92 10.31 -2.82
N GLN A 164 5.79 11.63 -2.85
CA GLN A 164 4.51 12.32 -2.80
C GLN A 164 4.43 13.39 -3.90
N THR A 165 3.28 14.05 -4.04
CA THR A 165 3.08 15.09 -5.06
C THR A 165 4.02 16.26 -4.82
N GLU A 166 4.22 16.60 -3.56
CA GLU A 166 5.04 17.68 -3.02
C GLU A 166 6.55 17.43 -3.27
N SER A 167 6.94 16.18 -3.54
CA SER A 167 8.31 15.78 -3.90
C SER A 167 8.42 15.29 -5.36
N ALA A 168 7.49 15.70 -6.24
CA ALA A 168 7.46 15.35 -7.66
C ALA A 168 7.43 13.82 -7.96
N GLY A 169 6.93 13.01 -7.03
CA GLY A 169 6.62 11.60 -7.24
C GLY A 169 7.66 10.59 -6.74
N ALA A 170 8.96 10.92 -6.73
CA ALA A 170 10.01 9.99 -6.27
C ALA A 170 10.99 10.65 -5.30
N GLY A 171 10.99 10.19 -4.06
CA GLY A 171 11.97 10.53 -3.02
C GLY A 171 13.00 9.42 -2.81
N THR A 172 12.54 8.17 -2.70
CA THR A 172 13.39 6.99 -2.60
C THR A 172 12.95 5.91 -3.58
N SER A 173 13.84 4.95 -3.82
CA SER A 173 13.50 3.72 -4.52
C SER A 173 14.42 2.59 -4.08
N THR A 174 13.99 1.34 -4.17
CA THR A 174 14.92 0.21 -4.13
C THR A 174 15.72 0.15 -5.44
N HIS A 175 16.94 -0.39 -5.38
CA HIS A 175 17.75 -0.63 -6.58
C HIS A 175 17.24 -1.91 -7.29
N PRO A 176 17.33 -2.05 -8.62
CA PRO A 176 16.89 -3.27 -9.31
C PRO A 176 17.56 -4.56 -8.80
N THR A 177 18.78 -4.48 -8.26
CA THR A 177 19.50 -5.62 -7.68
C THR A 177 19.22 -5.84 -6.20
N ASP A 178 18.43 -4.97 -5.56
CA ASP A 178 18.08 -5.08 -4.15
C ASP A 178 16.91 -6.07 -3.98
N MET A 179 17.25 -7.25 -3.48
CA MET A 179 16.30 -8.34 -3.21
C MET A 179 15.70 -8.30 -1.81
N SER A 180 16.02 -7.29 -1.00
CA SER A 180 15.39 -7.09 0.30
C SER A 180 13.89 -6.78 0.15
N TYR A 181 13.17 -6.94 1.26
CA TYR A 181 11.74 -6.67 1.35
C TYR A 181 11.44 -5.71 2.51
N GLY A 182 10.31 -5.00 2.40
CA GLY A 182 9.84 -4.11 3.46
C GLY A 182 10.72 -2.87 3.64
N THR A 183 11.41 -2.43 2.59
CA THR A 183 12.11 -1.15 2.52
C THR A 183 11.74 -0.45 1.22
N ILE A 184 11.76 0.88 1.24
CA ILE A 184 11.55 1.74 0.07
C ILE A 184 12.90 2.17 -0.54
N GLY A 185 13.97 1.47 -0.17
CA GLY A 185 15.34 1.68 -0.62
C GLY A 185 15.93 3.02 -0.21
N SER A 186 16.85 3.53 -1.02
CA SER A 186 17.65 4.73 -0.71
C SER A 186 17.15 5.97 -1.46
N PRO A 187 17.55 7.20 -1.05
CA PRO A 187 17.21 8.44 -1.74
C PRO A 187 17.59 8.41 -3.21
N VAL A 188 16.67 8.81 -4.10
CA VAL A 188 17.00 8.92 -5.53
C VAL A 188 18.07 10.01 -5.72
N PRO A 189 18.98 9.87 -6.70
CA PRO A 189 19.89 10.96 -7.07
C PRO A 189 19.10 12.25 -7.23
N VAL A 190 19.63 13.37 -6.73
CA VAL A 190 18.96 14.68 -6.56
C VAL A 190 18.13 14.88 -5.30
N VAL A 191 17.98 13.87 -4.43
CA VAL A 191 17.22 13.98 -3.19
C VAL A 191 18.11 13.81 -1.97
N GLU A 192 17.97 14.74 -1.03
CA GLU A 192 18.49 14.66 0.32
C GLU A 192 17.36 14.26 1.28
N ILE A 193 17.66 13.39 2.25
CA ILE A 193 16.71 12.96 3.27
C ILE A 193 17.37 13.04 4.65
N LYS A 194 16.63 13.59 5.61
CA LYS A 194 16.93 13.49 7.04
C LYS A 194 15.71 12.96 7.80
N LEU A 195 15.95 12.42 8.99
CA LEU A 195 14.91 12.13 9.96
C LEU A 195 14.96 13.18 11.06
N ILE A 196 13.80 13.68 11.47
CA ILE A 196 13.67 14.57 12.63
C ILE A 196 12.82 13.90 13.71
N ASP A 197 13.04 14.28 14.96
CA ASP A 197 12.22 13.82 16.07
C ASP A 197 10.75 14.19 15.83
N VAL A 198 9.84 13.30 16.21
CA VAL A 198 8.39 13.56 16.09
C VAL A 198 7.87 13.97 17.47
N PRO A 199 7.56 15.26 17.69
CA PRO A 199 7.14 15.76 18.99
C PRO A 199 5.91 15.01 19.50
N GLY A 200 5.89 14.75 20.81
CA GLY A 200 4.79 14.01 21.42
C GLY A 200 4.71 12.55 20.99
N THR A 201 5.78 11.93 20.49
CA THR A 201 5.89 10.47 20.26
C THR A 201 7.18 9.90 20.86
N THR A 202 7.45 8.61 20.66
CA THR A 202 8.75 7.97 21.00
C THR A 202 9.74 7.96 19.83
N TYR A 203 9.39 8.45 18.65
CA TYR A 203 10.30 8.44 17.50
C TYR A 203 11.39 9.51 17.66
N ARG A 204 12.65 9.07 17.66
CA ARG A 204 13.83 9.94 17.82
C ARG A 204 14.85 9.64 16.73
N SER A 205 15.32 10.70 16.09
CA SER A 205 16.28 10.66 14.99
C SER A 205 17.59 9.96 15.40
N GLU A 206 18.00 10.11 16.66
CA GLU A 206 19.13 9.38 17.27
C GLU A 206 18.95 7.85 17.27
N MET A 207 17.70 7.37 17.30
CA MET A 207 17.34 5.95 17.19
C MET A 207 17.07 5.54 15.74
N ASN A 208 17.55 6.32 14.76
CA ASN A 208 17.28 6.13 13.33
C ASN A 208 15.79 6.13 12.96
N GLN A 209 14.93 6.78 13.76
CA GLN A 209 13.49 6.86 13.54
C GLN A 209 13.00 8.30 13.63
N GLY A 210 12.12 8.73 12.73
CA GLY A 210 11.63 10.10 12.79
C GLY A 210 10.77 10.48 11.61
N GLU A 211 10.25 11.71 11.61
CA GLU A 211 9.59 12.24 10.41
C GLU A 211 10.62 12.35 9.30
N VAL A 212 10.26 11.83 8.12
CA VAL A 212 11.06 11.94 6.91
C VAL A 212 10.96 13.38 6.42
N CYS A 213 12.09 14.04 6.27
CA CYS A 213 12.16 15.34 5.61
C CYS A 213 12.93 15.20 4.30
N ILE A 214 12.41 15.76 3.22
CA ILE A 214 12.98 15.68 1.88
C ILE A 214 13.44 17.06 1.44
N ARG A 215 14.65 17.17 0.87
CA ARG A 215 15.14 18.40 0.23
C ARG A 215 15.76 18.08 -1.13
N GLY A 216 15.73 19.07 -2.02
CA GLY A 216 16.37 19.01 -3.33
C GLY A 216 15.49 19.62 -4.42
N PRO A 217 15.97 19.62 -5.67
CA PRO A 217 15.20 20.15 -6.79
C PRO A 217 13.89 19.40 -7.05
N SER A 218 13.63 18.24 -6.44
CA SER A 218 12.34 17.52 -6.54
C SER A 218 11.20 18.17 -5.74
N VAL A 219 11.52 19.03 -4.77
CA VAL A 219 10.54 19.64 -3.86
C VAL A 219 9.78 20.76 -4.56
N PHE A 220 8.45 20.73 -4.45
CA PHE A 220 7.54 21.70 -5.05
C PHE A 220 7.75 23.13 -4.52
N LYS A 221 7.21 24.14 -5.21
CA LYS A 221 7.28 25.55 -4.78
C LYS A 221 6.25 25.94 -3.71
N GLY A 222 5.48 24.98 -3.18
CA GLY A 222 4.33 25.26 -2.30
C GLY A 222 2.96 25.14 -2.96
N TYR A 223 1.89 25.25 -2.19
CA TYR A 223 0.51 25.16 -2.67
C TYR A 223 0.07 26.44 -3.38
N TYR A 224 -0.69 26.31 -4.47
CA TYR A 224 -1.15 27.46 -5.25
C TYR A 224 -2.22 28.23 -4.48
N GLY A 225 -1.98 29.52 -4.20
CA GLY A 225 -2.92 30.38 -3.48
C GLY A 225 -3.07 30.07 -1.98
N ASP A 226 -2.20 29.25 -1.40
CA ASP A 226 -2.28 28.85 0.01
C ASP A 226 -0.87 28.84 0.66
N GLU A 227 -0.40 30.04 1.00
CA GLU A 227 0.90 30.25 1.61
C GLU A 227 0.97 29.69 3.04
N ALA A 228 -0.15 29.75 3.79
CA ALA A 228 -0.25 29.19 5.12
C ALA A 228 0.04 27.67 5.12
N LYS A 229 -0.66 26.90 4.28
CA LYS A 229 -0.38 25.45 4.15
C LYS A 229 1.00 25.18 3.58
N THR A 230 1.55 26.10 2.80
CA THR A 230 2.92 25.95 2.26
C THR A 230 3.94 26.00 3.39
N MET A 231 3.84 27.00 4.27
CA MET A 231 4.72 27.15 5.43
C MET A 231 4.56 26.03 6.47
N GLU A 232 3.40 25.35 6.51
CA GLU A 232 3.21 24.17 7.38
C GLU A 232 4.08 22.97 6.98
N VAL A 233 4.43 22.83 5.70
CA VAL A 233 5.13 21.65 5.18
C VAL A 233 6.50 21.96 4.60
N LEU A 234 6.80 23.21 4.24
CA LEU A 234 8.11 23.65 3.80
C LEU A 234 8.73 24.57 4.85
N ASP A 235 9.89 24.18 5.38
CA ASP A 235 10.65 25.05 6.27
C ASP A 235 11.54 26.03 5.50
N LYS A 236 12.08 26.99 6.26
CA LYS A 236 12.98 28.05 5.75
C LYS A 236 14.26 27.54 5.09
N ASP A 237 14.67 26.30 5.39
CA ASP A 237 15.89 25.69 4.86
C ASP A 237 15.59 24.81 3.62
N GLY A 238 14.34 24.84 3.14
CA GLY A 238 13.87 24.14 1.96
C GLY A 238 13.54 22.66 2.18
N TRP A 239 13.39 22.22 3.44
CA TRP A 239 12.95 20.85 3.72
C TRP A 239 11.43 20.74 3.66
N LEU A 240 10.98 19.75 2.90
CA LEU A 240 9.62 19.24 2.91
C LEU A 240 9.45 18.26 4.07
N HIS A 241 8.63 18.64 5.04
CA HIS A 241 8.12 17.80 6.12
C HIS A 241 7.04 16.89 5.56
N THR A 242 7.35 15.60 5.38
CA THR A 242 6.48 14.71 4.60
C THR A 242 5.22 14.29 5.34
N GLY A 243 5.21 14.42 6.67
CA GLY A 243 4.18 13.85 7.54
C GLY A 243 4.20 12.32 7.61
N ASP A 244 5.23 11.67 7.05
CA ASP A 244 5.45 10.23 7.12
C ASP A 244 6.64 9.95 8.06
N VAL A 245 6.52 8.96 8.94
CA VAL A 245 7.59 8.55 9.85
C VAL A 245 8.37 7.40 9.22
N GLY A 246 9.68 7.56 9.15
CA GLY A 246 10.60 6.58 8.61
C GLY A 246 11.56 6.00 9.62
N GLU A 247 12.18 4.90 9.24
CA GLU A 247 13.29 4.25 9.94
C GLU A 247 14.41 3.91 8.96
N TRP A 248 15.65 4.28 9.29
CA TRP A 248 16.81 3.79 8.55
C TRP A 248 17.12 2.36 9.00
N ALA A 249 17.03 1.42 8.06
CA ALA A 249 17.50 0.06 8.28
C ALA A 249 19.04 0.03 8.34
N SER A 250 19.59 -1.03 8.94
CA SER A 250 21.03 -1.21 9.11
C SER A 250 21.83 -1.23 7.80
N ASN A 251 21.17 -1.49 6.66
CA ASN A 251 21.76 -1.46 5.32
C ASN A 251 21.64 -0.07 4.63
N GLY A 252 21.17 0.96 5.34
CA GLY A 252 20.99 2.31 4.80
C GLY A 252 19.74 2.49 3.92
N ALA A 253 18.86 1.49 3.84
CA ALA A 253 17.56 1.64 3.18
C ALA A 253 16.54 2.27 4.13
N LEU A 254 15.66 3.11 3.61
CA LEU A 254 14.57 3.71 4.36
C LEU A 254 13.38 2.75 4.43
N ARG A 255 12.67 2.76 5.55
CA ARG A 255 11.35 2.14 5.72
C ARG A 255 10.36 3.20 6.13
N ILE A 256 9.14 3.18 5.60
CA ILE A 256 8.03 3.94 6.18
C ILE A 256 7.38 3.07 7.25
N ILE A 257 7.26 3.62 8.45
CA ILE A 257 6.74 2.91 9.62
C ILE A 257 5.47 3.53 10.19
N ASP A 258 5.19 4.81 9.90
CA ASP A 258 4.01 5.53 10.43
C ASP A 258 3.69 6.85 9.66
N ARG A 259 2.67 7.60 10.11
CA ARG A 259 2.30 8.95 9.66
C ARG A 259 2.05 9.91 10.82
N THR A 260 2.75 11.04 10.85
CA THR A 260 2.69 12.01 11.97
C THR A 260 1.27 12.53 12.26
N LYS A 261 0.47 12.80 11.23
CA LYS A 261 -0.90 13.37 11.37
C LYS A 261 -1.98 12.34 11.76
N HIS A 262 -1.68 11.04 11.75
CA HIS A 262 -2.68 10.00 11.99
C HIS A 262 -2.35 9.09 13.17
N ILE A 263 -1.23 9.37 13.86
CA ILE A 263 -0.90 8.72 15.11
C ILE A 263 -1.83 9.20 16.21
N PHE A 264 -2.38 8.27 16.98
CA PHE A 264 -3.03 8.57 18.24
C PHE A 264 -2.41 7.79 19.40
N LYS A 265 -2.61 8.29 20.61
CA LYS A 265 -2.03 7.74 21.83
C LYS A 265 -3.11 7.05 22.65
N LEU A 266 -2.85 5.81 23.07
CA LEU A 266 -3.67 5.05 24.03
C LEU A 266 -3.30 5.43 25.47
N CYS A 267 -4.10 5.02 26.47
CA CYS A 267 -3.91 5.50 27.84
C CYS A 267 -2.62 5.04 28.51
N GLN A 268 -2.00 3.94 28.04
CA GLN A 268 -0.67 3.48 28.48
C GLN A 268 0.48 4.30 27.87
N GLY A 269 0.14 5.34 27.12
CA GLY A 269 1.08 6.19 26.39
C GLY A 269 1.73 5.53 25.18
N LYS A 270 1.18 4.42 24.69
CA LYS A 270 1.59 3.80 23.43
C LYS A 270 0.94 4.50 22.25
N TYR A 271 1.74 4.75 21.21
CA TYR A 271 1.29 5.35 19.97
C TYR A 271 0.83 4.28 18.99
N ILE A 272 -0.25 4.58 18.27
CA ILE A 272 -0.86 3.72 17.26
C ILE A 272 -0.77 4.39 15.90
N ALA A 273 -0.23 3.62 14.95
CA ALA A 273 -0.22 3.86 13.52
C ALA A 273 -1.41 3.14 12.87
N PRO A 274 -2.60 3.74 12.75
CA PRO A 274 -3.77 2.96 12.34
C PRO A 274 -3.67 2.48 10.88
N GLU A 275 -3.06 3.25 9.98
CA GLU A 275 -2.84 2.83 8.58
C GLU A 275 -1.98 1.56 8.48
N ARG A 276 -0.94 1.44 9.30
CA ARG A 276 -0.12 0.24 9.36
C ARG A 276 -0.93 -0.99 9.78
N LEU A 277 -1.86 -0.82 10.72
CA LEU A 277 -2.74 -1.90 11.15
C LEU A 277 -3.73 -2.25 10.04
N GLU A 278 -4.31 -1.25 9.37
CA GLU A 278 -5.23 -1.43 8.24
C GLU A 278 -4.56 -2.23 7.10
N ASP A 279 -3.32 -1.92 6.74
CA ASP A 279 -2.53 -2.63 5.72
C ASP A 279 -2.25 -4.10 6.06
N ILE A 280 -2.30 -4.46 7.34
CA ILE A 280 -2.20 -5.85 7.82
C ILE A 280 -3.56 -6.52 7.75
N TYR A 281 -4.60 -5.89 8.30
CA TYR A 281 -5.91 -6.49 8.45
C TYR A 281 -6.72 -6.59 7.15
N ILE A 282 -6.47 -5.70 6.17
CA ILE A 282 -7.05 -5.76 4.81
C ILE A 282 -6.69 -7.05 4.04
N ARG A 283 -5.75 -7.85 4.57
CA ARG A 283 -5.33 -9.15 4.01
C ARG A 283 -6.27 -10.29 4.34
N SER A 284 -7.20 -10.07 5.27
CA SER A 284 -8.27 -11.02 5.50
C SER A 284 -9.15 -11.09 4.27
N ARG A 285 -9.40 -12.30 3.76
CA ARG A 285 -10.32 -12.51 2.63
C ARG A 285 -11.75 -12.08 2.94
N TRP A 286 -12.08 -11.95 4.23
CA TRP A 286 -13.37 -11.47 4.68
C TRP A 286 -13.51 -9.95 4.56
N VAL A 287 -12.44 -9.20 4.31
CA VAL A 287 -12.40 -7.74 4.45
C VAL A 287 -12.18 -7.09 3.09
N ALA A 288 -13.12 -6.27 2.64
CA ALA A 288 -12.99 -5.44 1.45
C ALA A 288 -12.33 -4.09 1.75
N GLN A 289 -12.69 -3.47 2.89
CA GLN A 289 -12.11 -2.24 3.43
C GLN A 289 -12.11 -2.28 4.96
N ILE A 290 -11.20 -1.55 5.59
CA ILE A 290 -11.14 -1.44 7.06
C ILE A 290 -10.71 -0.03 7.47
N PHE A 291 -11.31 0.47 8.54
CA PHE A 291 -10.90 1.71 9.21
C PHE A 291 -10.67 1.44 10.69
N ILE A 292 -9.46 1.71 11.14
CA ILE A 292 -9.01 1.51 12.52
C ILE A 292 -8.96 2.84 13.23
N ASP A 293 -9.51 2.86 14.43
CA ASP A 293 -9.43 4.02 15.30
C ASP A 293 -9.29 3.58 16.77
N GLY A 294 -9.05 4.57 17.62
CA GLY A 294 -9.05 4.39 19.05
C GLY A 294 -9.30 5.68 19.82
N ILE A 295 -9.59 5.48 21.09
CA ILE A 295 -9.83 6.55 22.06
C ILE A 295 -8.67 6.58 23.03
N SER A 296 -8.21 7.77 23.40
CA SER A 296 -7.00 7.95 24.21
C SER A 296 -7.11 7.42 25.64
N THR A 297 -8.32 7.16 26.13
CA THR A 297 -8.59 6.53 27.43
C THR A 297 -8.52 5.00 27.39
N GLU A 298 -8.46 4.41 26.20
CA GLU A 298 -8.56 2.97 26.00
C GLU A 298 -7.20 2.29 25.88
N THR A 299 -7.20 0.96 26.01
CA THR A 299 -5.99 0.12 26.03
C THR A 299 -5.70 -0.61 24.72
N THR A 300 -6.70 -0.64 23.83
CA THR A 300 -6.69 -1.37 22.56
C THR A 300 -7.37 -0.54 21.48
N VAL A 301 -7.27 -1.01 20.24
CA VAL A 301 -7.88 -0.38 19.07
C VAL A 301 -9.15 -1.12 18.65
N VAL A 302 -10.03 -0.44 17.91
CA VAL A 302 -11.26 -1.02 17.34
C VAL A 302 -11.31 -0.75 15.83
N ALA A 303 -12.17 -1.46 15.10
CA ALA A 303 -12.30 -1.24 13.66
C ALA A 303 -13.74 -1.19 13.16
N ILE A 304 -13.94 -0.39 12.11
CA ILE A 304 -15.04 -0.47 11.18
C ILE A 304 -14.58 -1.33 10.01
N VAL A 305 -15.22 -2.47 9.80
CA VAL A 305 -14.87 -3.45 8.77
C VAL A 305 -15.97 -3.47 7.72
N ILE A 306 -15.62 -3.29 6.46
CA ILE A 306 -16.53 -3.52 5.32
C ILE A 306 -16.21 -4.91 4.79
N PRO A 307 -17.10 -5.90 4.97
CA PRO A 307 -16.81 -7.25 4.53
C PRO A 307 -16.79 -7.37 3.00
N ASP A 308 -16.02 -8.31 2.47
CA ASP A 308 -16.08 -8.68 1.05
C ASP A 308 -17.38 -9.46 0.79
N GLU A 309 -18.36 -8.81 0.15
CA GLU A 309 -19.69 -9.36 -0.03
C GLU A 309 -19.69 -10.70 -0.81
N GLU A 310 -18.88 -10.80 -1.87
CA GLU A 310 -18.78 -12.02 -2.67
C GLU A 310 -18.21 -13.17 -1.81
N TYR A 311 -17.14 -12.89 -1.07
CA TYR A 311 -16.52 -13.88 -0.19
C TYR A 311 -17.44 -14.29 0.96
N VAL A 312 -18.15 -13.34 1.58
CA VAL A 312 -19.11 -13.62 2.66
C VAL A 312 -20.24 -14.51 2.13
N ARG A 313 -20.91 -14.13 1.03
CA ARG A 313 -22.02 -14.92 0.48
C ARG A 313 -21.61 -16.33 0.10
N LYS A 314 -20.38 -16.52 -0.35
CA LYS A 314 -19.84 -17.83 -0.73
C LYS A 314 -19.46 -18.72 0.47
N ASN A 315 -18.93 -18.13 1.54
CA ASN A 315 -18.29 -18.89 2.63
C ASN A 315 -19.08 -18.85 3.96
N PHE A 316 -20.14 -18.03 4.05
CA PHE A 316 -21.00 -17.93 5.22
C PHE A 316 -22.41 -18.43 4.89
N GLN A 317 -22.58 -19.76 4.88
CA GLN A 317 -23.81 -20.46 4.45
C GLN A 317 -24.95 -20.44 5.48
N SER A 318 -24.82 -19.72 6.60
CA SER A 318 -25.79 -19.83 7.71
C SER A 318 -27.10 -19.05 7.48
N ILE A 319 -27.25 -18.37 6.35
CA ILE A 319 -28.38 -17.50 6.04
C ILE A 319 -28.83 -17.75 4.58
N ALA A 320 -30.15 -17.78 4.34
CA ALA A 320 -30.72 -17.95 3.01
C ALA A 320 -30.07 -17.00 2.00
N THR A 321 -29.78 -17.51 0.80
CA THR A 321 -29.05 -16.82 -0.29
C THR A 321 -29.65 -15.47 -0.69
N GLU A 322 -30.92 -15.23 -0.34
CA GLU A 322 -31.68 -14.01 -0.65
C GLU A 322 -31.58 -12.89 0.40
N THR A 323 -30.83 -13.09 1.49
CA THR A 323 -30.77 -12.07 2.56
C THR A 323 -29.97 -10.85 2.12
N ALA A 324 -30.50 -9.66 2.44
CA ALA A 324 -29.84 -8.39 2.18
C ALA A 324 -28.48 -8.33 2.90
N PHE A 325 -27.45 -7.79 2.23
CA PHE A 325 -26.09 -7.76 2.78
C PHE A 325 -25.98 -6.95 4.08
N ALA A 326 -26.80 -5.90 4.21
CA ALA A 326 -26.90 -5.10 5.42
C ALA A 326 -27.32 -5.93 6.64
N ASP A 327 -28.18 -6.93 6.47
CA ASP A 327 -28.61 -7.79 7.57
C ASP A 327 -27.59 -8.88 7.87
N LEU A 328 -26.85 -9.36 6.87
CA LEU A 328 -25.68 -10.22 7.08
C LEU A 328 -24.63 -9.53 7.98
N CYS A 329 -24.37 -8.23 7.76
CA CYS A 329 -23.43 -7.46 8.57
C CYS A 329 -23.87 -7.30 10.04
N LYS A 330 -25.16 -7.47 10.35
CA LYS A 330 -25.65 -7.45 11.74
C LYS A 330 -25.52 -8.80 12.45
N ASN A 331 -25.10 -9.85 11.75
CA ASN A 331 -25.03 -11.19 12.31
C ASN A 331 -23.79 -11.36 13.22
N GLU A 332 -24.02 -11.64 14.50
CA GLU A 332 -22.94 -11.81 15.48
C GLU A 332 -21.99 -12.98 15.15
N LYS A 333 -22.48 -14.09 14.57
CA LYS A 333 -21.59 -15.19 14.15
C LYS A 333 -20.65 -14.77 13.02
N LEU A 334 -21.12 -13.97 12.07
CA LEU A 334 -20.25 -13.43 11.02
C LEU A 334 -19.18 -12.52 11.63
N LYS A 335 -19.59 -11.63 12.54
CA LYS A 335 -18.67 -10.74 13.27
C LYS A 335 -17.60 -11.52 14.05
N GLU A 336 -17.98 -12.59 14.75
CA GLU A 336 -17.06 -13.47 15.48
C GLU A 336 -16.04 -14.15 14.54
N ILE A 337 -16.49 -14.68 13.40
CA ILE A 337 -15.61 -15.31 12.39
C ILE A 337 -14.59 -14.31 11.87
N ILE A 338 -15.05 -13.11 11.50
CA ILE A 338 -14.19 -12.06 10.97
C ILE A 338 -13.19 -11.61 12.05
N LEU A 339 -13.66 -11.32 13.27
CA LEU A 339 -12.79 -10.91 14.38
C LEU A 339 -11.73 -11.98 14.70
N SER A 340 -12.10 -13.26 14.67
CA SER A 340 -11.18 -14.37 14.88
C SER A 340 -10.09 -14.42 13.79
N ASP A 341 -10.45 -14.24 12.53
CA ASP A 341 -9.46 -14.17 11.44
C ASP A 341 -8.54 -12.95 11.55
N LEU A 342 -9.06 -11.79 11.98
CA LEU A 342 -8.24 -10.61 12.25
C LEU A 342 -7.28 -10.87 13.43
N LYS A 343 -7.73 -11.51 14.52
CA LYS A 343 -6.85 -11.90 15.64
C LYS A 343 -5.73 -12.84 15.17
N ARG A 344 -6.03 -13.83 14.33
CA ARG A 344 -5.03 -14.69 13.69
C ARG A 344 -3.99 -13.89 12.87
N LEU A 345 -4.40 -12.82 12.17
CA LEU A 345 -3.47 -11.93 11.48
C LEU A 345 -2.58 -11.14 12.46
N SER A 346 -3.14 -10.66 13.58
CA SER A 346 -2.36 -9.95 14.59
C SER A 346 -1.23 -10.81 15.16
N GLU A 347 -1.49 -12.09 15.42
CA GLU A 347 -0.49 -13.06 15.86
C GLU A 347 0.54 -13.35 14.77
N LYS A 348 0.08 -13.61 13.52
CA LYS A 348 0.97 -13.87 12.37
C LYS A 348 1.98 -12.74 12.16
N TYR A 349 1.54 -11.49 12.29
CA TYR A 349 2.37 -10.29 12.10
C TYR A 349 3.03 -9.79 13.40
N LYS A 350 2.92 -10.57 14.50
CA LYS A 350 3.53 -10.27 15.80
C LYS A 350 3.19 -8.87 16.31
N LEU A 351 1.92 -8.48 16.13
CA LEU A 351 1.41 -7.22 16.68
C LEU A 351 1.43 -7.28 18.20
N LYS A 352 1.72 -6.15 18.83
CA LYS A 352 1.70 -6.03 20.30
C LYS A 352 0.25 -6.00 20.77
N THR A 353 -0.02 -6.39 22.01
CA THR A 353 -1.38 -6.47 22.58
C THR A 353 -2.20 -5.18 22.38
N TYR A 354 -1.57 -4.02 22.55
CA TYR A 354 -2.22 -2.72 22.39
C TYR A 354 -2.55 -2.36 20.91
N GLN A 355 -2.00 -3.09 19.96
CA GLN A 355 -2.26 -2.96 18.51
C GLN A 355 -3.32 -3.97 18.02
N THR A 356 -3.75 -4.90 18.87
CA THR A 356 -4.75 -5.91 18.52
C THR A 356 -6.16 -5.32 18.64
N LEU A 357 -7.02 -5.69 17.70
CA LEU A 357 -8.44 -5.31 17.71
C LEU A 357 -9.18 -6.00 18.86
N SER A 358 -9.77 -5.20 19.76
CA SER A 358 -10.62 -5.72 20.83
C SER A 358 -12.03 -6.03 20.33
N ASN A 359 -12.56 -5.19 19.43
CA ASN A 359 -13.90 -5.34 18.87
C ASN A 359 -13.98 -4.74 17.45
N ILE A 360 -15.01 -5.13 16.69
CA ILE A 360 -15.27 -4.64 15.33
C ILE A 360 -16.76 -4.36 15.09
N TYR A 361 -17.03 -3.44 14.18
CA TYR A 361 -18.36 -3.22 13.60
C TYR A 361 -18.33 -3.57 12.11
N LEU A 362 -19.30 -4.35 11.63
CA LEU A 362 -19.43 -4.67 10.21
C LEU A 362 -20.33 -3.64 9.53
N HIS A 363 -19.77 -2.92 8.56
CA HIS A 363 -20.47 -1.89 7.79
C HIS A 363 -20.76 -2.41 6.38
N PRO A 364 -22.00 -2.35 5.88
CA PRO A 364 -22.36 -2.97 4.60
C PRO A 364 -21.99 -2.13 3.37
N GLU A 365 -21.74 -0.83 3.53
CA GLU A 365 -21.46 0.06 2.39
C GLU A 365 -19.97 0.31 2.20
N LEU A 366 -19.50 0.26 0.96
CA LEU A 366 -18.12 0.60 0.62
C LEU A 366 -17.86 2.10 0.86
N PHE A 367 -16.69 2.43 1.39
CA PHE A 367 -16.19 3.79 1.38
C PHE A 367 -15.94 4.21 -0.07
N SER A 368 -16.42 5.39 -0.42
CA SER A 368 -16.34 5.95 -1.75
C SER A 368 -16.08 7.45 -1.70
N GLN A 369 -15.83 8.05 -2.86
CA GLN A 369 -15.79 9.52 -2.97
C GLN A 369 -17.19 10.11 -2.79
N ASN A 370 -18.23 9.41 -3.26
CA ASN A 370 -19.62 9.85 -3.21
C ASN A 370 -20.14 10.00 -1.79
N ASN A 371 -19.81 9.06 -0.89
CA ASN A 371 -20.13 9.17 0.54
C ASN A 371 -19.10 10.00 1.33
N GLY A 372 -18.12 10.62 0.64
CA GLY A 372 -17.15 11.52 1.25
C GLY A 372 -16.15 10.83 2.20
N LEU A 373 -16.05 9.50 2.17
CA LEU A 373 -15.16 8.71 3.01
C LEU A 373 -13.82 8.40 2.35
N LEU A 374 -13.70 8.51 1.02
CA LEU A 374 -12.44 8.42 0.29
C LEU A 374 -12.00 9.75 -0.34
N THR A 375 -10.70 9.93 -0.49
CA THR A 375 -10.09 10.94 -1.36
C THR A 375 -10.21 10.55 -2.84
N VAL A 376 -9.88 11.48 -3.74
CA VAL A 376 -9.75 11.21 -5.18
C VAL A 376 -8.70 10.14 -5.48
N THR A 377 -7.72 9.96 -4.60
CA THR A 377 -6.69 8.92 -4.65
C THR A 377 -7.10 7.62 -3.94
N LEU A 378 -8.38 7.46 -3.61
CA LEU A 378 -8.96 6.30 -2.95
C LEU A 378 -8.40 5.99 -1.54
N LYS A 379 -7.80 6.99 -0.87
CA LYS A 379 -7.37 6.88 0.53
C LYS A 379 -8.50 7.29 1.47
N THR A 380 -8.61 6.64 2.63
CA THR A 380 -9.63 6.97 3.64
C THR A 380 -9.45 8.39 4.17
N ARG A 381 -10.50 9.21 4.12
CA ARG A 381 -10.56 10.53 4.77
C ARG A 381 -10.79 10.35 6.26
N ARG A 382 -9.72 10.07 7.02
CA ARG A 382 -9.82 9.66 8.44
C ARG A 382 -10.65 10.59 9.32
N ALA A 383 -10.50 11.91 9.17
CA ALA A 383 -11.29 12.86 9.95
C ALA A 383 -12.81 12.75 9.65
N ASN A 384 -13.17 12.56 8.39
CA ASN A 384 -14.56 12.35 7.98
C ASN A 384 -15.07 10.99 8.48
N ALA A 385 -14.28 9.93 8.31
CA ALA A 385 -14.63 8.59 8.80
C ALA A 385 -14.81 8.57 10.32
N ARG A 386 -13.89 9.18 11.09
CA ARG A 386 -14.01 9.32 12.55
C ARG A 386 -15.27 10.08 12.95
N LYS A 387 -15.60 11.17 12.25
CA LYS A 387 -16.82 11.93 12.50
C LYS A 387 -18.07 11.10 12.19
N HIS A 388 -18.09 10.38 11.07
CA HIS A 388 -19.20 9.56 10.62
C HIS A 388 -19.45 8.36 11.56
N PHE A 389 -18.40 7.68 12.00
CA PHE A 389 -18.49 6.49 12.85
C PHE A 389 -18.29 6.78 14.34
N GLN A 390 -18.33 8.04 14.78
CA GLN A 390 -17.95 8.42 16.15
C GLN A 390 -18.77 7.69 17.23
N SER A 391 -20.08 7.58 17.04
CA SER A 391 -20.98 6.90 17.98
C SER A 391 -20.68 5.40 18.04
N ILE A 392 -20.47 4.78 16.88
CA ILE A 392 -20.15 3.35 16.75
C ILE A 392 -18.80 3.04 17.39
N ILE A 393 -17.77 3.84 17.13
CA ILE A 393 -16.43 3.66 17.73
C ILE A 393 -16.54 3.71 19.26
N LYS A 394 -17.32 4.64 19.81
CA LYS A 394 -17.56 4.69 21.26
C LYS A 394 -18.28 3.44 21.78
N SER A 395 -19.31 2.96 21.08
CA SER A 395 -20.05 1.76 21.52
C SER A 395 -19.20 0.49 21.47
N LEU A 396 -18.18 0.41 20.60
CA LEU A 396 -17.29 -0.75 20.53
C LEU A 396 -16.43 -0.96 21.79
N TYR A 397 -16.20 0.11 22.57
CA TYR A 397 -15.49 0.07 23.85
C TYR A 397 -16.41 -0.11 25.06
N GLN A 398 -17.72 0.04 24.88
CA GLN A 398 -18.68 -0.19 25.96
C GLN A 398 -18.85 -1.70 26.12
N VAL A 399 -18.34 -2.22 27.24
CA VAL A 399 -18.56 -3.63 27.61
C VAL A 399 -20.00 -3.80 28.05
N ASP A 400 -20.69 -4.77 27.47
CA ASP A 400 -21.99 -5.23 27.96
C ASP A 400 -21.80 -5.80 29.38
N PRO A 401 -22.42 -5.24 30.43
CA PRO A 401 -22.19 -5.63 31.84
C PRO A 401 -22.38 -7.12 32.14
N THR A 402 -23.04 -7.85 31.24
CA THR A 402 -23.38 -9.27 31.35
C THR A 402 -22.22 -10.24 31.06
N THR A 403 -21.11 -9.78 30.49
CA THR A 403 -19.95 -10.64 30.19
C THR A 403 -18.86 -10.65 31.27
N ALA A 404 -18.84 -9.66 32.16
CA ALA A 404 -17.87 -9.58 33.26
C ALA A 404 -18.12 -10.63 34.35
N SER A 405 -19.35 -11.16 34.48
CA SER A 405 -19.74 -12.12 35.51
C SER A 405 -19.53 -13.59 35.14
N ARG A 406 -18.89 -13.89 34.00
CA ARG A 406 -18.57 -15.27 33.57
C ARG A 406 -17.10 -15.66 33.73
N VAL A 407 -16.28 -14.78 34.31
CA VAL A 407 -14.84 -15.03 34.56
C VAL A 407 -14.48 -14.71 36.02
N SER A 408 -15.38 -15.02 36.96
CA SER A 408 -15.08 -15.09 38.39
C SER A 408 -15.17 -16.53 38.87
#